data_AF-A0A7W0BZK3-F1
#
_entry.id   AF-A0A7W0BZK3-F1
#
_cell.length_a   1.000
_cell.length_b   1.000
_cell.length_c   1.000
_cell.angle_alpha   90.00
_cell.angle_beta   90.00
_cell.angle_gamma   90.00
#
_symmetry.space_group_name_H-M   'P 1'
#
loop_
_entity.id
_entity.type
_entity.pdbx_description
1 polymer ?
#
loop_
_entity_poly.entity_id
_entity_poly.type
_entity_poly.pdbx_seq_one_letter_code
_entity_poly.pdbx_strand_id
1 'polypeptide(L)' 'MKNYFFCYDLALKKKIDQYGIQYICTAIANSGKRFWLYERTEELQKILNER' A
#
# COMPACT_ATOMS: atom_id res chain seq x y z
N MET A 1 1.89 17.32 3.14
CA MET A 1 2.90 16.60 2.32
C MET A 1 3.14 15.20 2.88
N LYS A 2 2.38 14.21 2.41
CA LYS A 2 2.74 12.77 2.42
C LYS A 2 1.59 12.04 1.71
N ASN A 3 1.42 12.31 0.42
CA ASN A 3 0.28 11.83 -0.36
C ASN A 3 0.39 10.35 -0.72
N TYR A 4 1.45 9.67 -0.27
CA TYR A 4 1.74 8.29 -0.64
C TYR A 4 1.89 7.36 0.57
N PHE A 5 1.55 6.10 0.35
CA PHE A 5 1.71 5.00 1.30
C PHE A 5 2.58 3.91 0.69
N PHE A 6 3.64 3.54 1.39
CA PHE A 6 4.57 2.48 1.00
C PHE A 6 4.20 1.21 1.74
N CYS A 7 3.67 0.23 1.03
CA CYS A 7 3.33 -1.09 1.59
C CYS A 7 4.51 -2.04 1.37
N TYR A 8 5.12 -2.52 2.46
CA TYR A 8 6.15 -3.56 2.43
C TYR A 8 5.64 -4.93 2.85
N ASP A 9 4.44 -4.97 3.44
CA ASP A 9 3.84 -6.19 3.99
C ASP A 9 2.94 -6.88 2.94
N LEU A 10 3.16 -8.18 2.75
CA LEU A 10 2.43 -9.01 1.78
C LEU A 10 0.99 -9.31 2.22
N ALA A 11 0.74 -9.47 3.52
CA ALA A 11 -0.62 -9.68 4.04
C ALA A 11 -1.44 -8.41 3.92
N LEU A 12 -0.85 -7.25 4.22
CA LEU A 12 -1.48 -5.96 4.02
C LEU A 12 -1.74 -5.67 2.54
N LYS A 13 -0.80 -6.01 1.65
CA LYS A 13 -1.01 -5.94 0.19
C LYS A 13 -2.23 -6.76 -0.24
N LYS A 14 -2.34 -8.01 0.22
CA LYS A 14 -3.50 -8.86 -0.08
C LYS A 14 -4.80 -8.28 0.47
N LYS A 15 -4.78 -7.70 1.68
CA LYS A 15 -5.94 -7.01 2.24
C LYS A 15 -6.36 -5.86 1.32
N ILE A 16 -5.44 -4.97 0.95
CA ILE A 16 -5.73 -3.83 0.06
C ILE A 16 -6.31 -4.30 -1.29
N ASP A 17 -5.77 -5.40 -1.85
CA ASP A 17 -6.27 -5.99 -3.11
C ASP A 17 -7.70 -6.49 -3.03
N GLN A 18 -8.15 -7.00 -1.88
CA GLN A 18 -9.55 -7.45 -1.68
C GLN A 18 -10.55 -6.29 -1.80
N TYR A 19 -10.11 -5.07 -1.55
CA TYR A 19 -10.91 -3.85 -1.69
C TYR A 19 -10.74 -3.20 -3.07
N GLY A 20 -9.99 -3.82 -3.98
CA GLY A 20 -9.82 -3.35 -5.37
C GLY A 20 -8.93 -2.11 -5.53
N ILE A 21 -8.25 -1.66 -4.48
CA ILE A 21 -7.38 -0.48 -4.55
C ILE A 21 -6.09 -0.82 -5.29
N GLN A 22 -5.81 -0.08 -6.36
CA GLN A 22 -4.61 -0.23 -7.17
C GLN A 22 -3.43 0.56 -6.60
N TYR A 23 -2.23 -0.01 -6.71
CA TYR A 23 -0.99 0.71 -6.45
C TYR A 23 -0.58 1.52 -7.68
N ILE A 24 0.07 2.66 -7.45
CA ILE A 24 0.66 3.51 -8.48
C ILE A 24 1.85 2.80 -9.13
N CYS A 25 2.73 2.22 -8.32
CA CYS A 25 3.88 1.47 -8.81
C CYS A 25 4.34 0.40 -7.82
N THR A 26 5.18 -0.52 -8.32
CA THR A 26 5.93 -1.47 -7.50
C THR A 26 7.40 -1.36 -7.83
N ALA A 27 8.26 -1.45 -6.80
CA ALA A 27 9.70 -1.31 -6.95
C ALA A 27 10.43 -2.13 -5.88
N ILE A 28 11.74 -2.29 -6.06
CA ILE A 28 12.64 -2.92 -5.09
C ILE A 28 13.45 -1.79 -4.42
N ALA A 29 13.36 -1.69 -3.10
CA ALA A 29 14.16 -0.74 -2.32
C ALA A 29 15.63 -1.17 -2.30
N ASN A 30 16.54 -0.26 -1.96
CA ASN A 30 17.98 -0.55 -1.84
C ASN A 30 18.29 -1.71 -0.85
N SER A 31 17.38 -1.99 0.09
CA SER A 31 17.46 -3.15 0.99
C SER A 31 17.10 -4.50 0.34
N GLY A 32 16.80 -4.53 -0.96
CA GLY A 32 16.32 -5.70 -1.69
C GLY A 32 14.84 -6.02 -1.46
N LYS A 33 14.14 -5.27 -0.60
CA LYS A 33 12.72 -5.51 -0.29
C LYS A 33 11.81 -4.87 -1.34
N ARG A 34 10.84 -5.65 -1.85
CA ARG A 34 9.78 -5.14 -2.72
C ARG A 34 8.78 -4.30 -1.92
N PHE A 35 8.26 -3.24 -2.54
CA PHE A 35 7.14 -2.48 -2.01
C PHE A 35 6.12 -2.11 -3.09
N TRP A 36 4.94 -1.72 -2.64
CA TRP A 36 3.87 -1.17 -3.47
C TRP A 36 3.55 0.23 -2.98
N LEU A 37 3.51 1.19 -3.91
CA LEU A 37 3.24 2.59 -3.63
C LEU A 37 1.78 2.90 -3.93
N TYR A 38 1.06 3.45 -2.98
CA TYR A 38 -0.33 3.85 -3.13
C TYR A 38 -0.49 5.35 -2.95
N GLU A 39 -1.53 5.91 -3.55
CA GLU A 39 -2.05 7.21 -3.14
C GLU A 39 -2.79 7.06 -1.79
N ARG A 40 -2.61 8.03 -0.90
CA ARG A 40 -3.36 8.08 0.36
C ARG A 40 -4.77 8.62 0.11
N THR A 41 -5.66 7.73 -0.29
CA THR A 41 -7.10 8.01 -0.36
C THR A 41 -7.76 7.77 0.99
N GLU A 42 -8.95 8.35 1.21
CA GLU A 42 -9.76 8.10 2.41
C GLU A 42 -10.14 6.61 2.54
N GLU A 43 -10.39 5.94 1.41
CA GLU A 43 -10.68 4.50 1.36
C GLU A 43 -9.50 3.67 1.84
N LEU A 44 -8.28 3.99 1.39
CA LEU A 44 -7.08 3.32 1.87
C LEU A 44 -6.91 3.55 3.38
N GLN A 45 -7.15 4.76 3.88
CA GLN A 45 -7.07 5.03 5.33
C GLN A 45 -8.08 4.21 6.14
N LYS A 46 -9.30 4.00 5.63
CA LYS A 46 -10.29 3.14 6.29
C LYS A 46 -9.77 1.70 6.43
N ILE A 47 -9.23 1.13 5.35
CA ILE A 47 -8.69 -0.24 5.34
C ILE A 47 -7.51 -0.39 6.30
N LEU A 48 -6.64 0.62 6.37
CA LEU A 48 -5.47 0.64 7.27
C LEU A 48 -5.88 0.71 8.75
N ASN A 49 -7.05 1.27 9.06
CA ASN A 49 -7.54 1.43 10.43
C ASN A 49 -8.47 0.29 10.89
N GLU A 50 -8.96 -0.55 9.98
CA GLU A 50 -9.69 -1.77 10.32
C GLU A 50 -8.75 -2.78 11.00
N ARG A 51 -8.94 -2.96 12.31
CA ARG A 51 -8.24 -3.95 13.14
C ARG A 51 -8.83 -5.34 13.02
#